data_AF-A0A960JFM4-F1
#
_entry.id   AF-A0A960JFM4-F1
#
_cell.length_a   1.000
_cell.length_b   1.000
_cell.length_c   1.000
_cell.angle_alpha   90.00
_cell.angle_beta   90.00
_cell.angle_gamma   90.00
#
_symmetry.space_group_name_H-M   'P 1'
#
loop_
_entity.id
_entity.type
_entity.pdbx_description
1 polymer ?
#
loop_
_entity_poly.entity_id
_entity_poly.type
_entity_poly.pdbx_seq_one_letter_code
_entity_poly.pdbx_strand_id
1 'polypeptide(L)'
;MSTDPALAYKEKSLNVQTFAFDDIPHQSKLFIDYQNNSESIRKYYPGRNKDFAELSRQVLDNYEVDRNVLCDILRGEHLELEAGPETLENIERLRDKDCVAVIAGQQAGLFTGSMYTIYKALSAIKLAADLNRKGIKAVPLFWIASEDHDFDEANKTFVLDESGNLETISNDAGIVEEITPVAFIPLGEKIGNTIEAYVSSLRETEFTEETRALLEAFYRPDETYSSAFAKLILRLFGEFGLILVCPMNAGLRELCSPIFTRAIDNHELITEALLERDIELAGEGYHSQVFVDEDFFPFFYLDSENKRNALRFDKEHDLIRYLHSDKTLTKEELLSIARDSPEQLSPNVLMRSVVQDYLFPTICYYGGSAEIAYFAQNEVVYNTLD
;
A
#
# COMPACT_ATOMS: atom_id res chain seq x y z
N MET A 1 -27.01 37.94 0.65
CA MET A 1 -26.02 37.77 -0.43
C MET A 1 -24.69 37.51 0.24
N SER A 2 -24.33 36.23 0.35
CA SER A 2 -23.03 35.79 0.86
C SER A 2 -22.05 35.79 -0.32
N THR A 3 -20.93 36.47 -0.15
CA THR A 3 -19.83 36.57 -1.11
C THR A 3 -18.73 35.62 -0.69
N ASP A 4 -18.97 34.32 -0.87
CA ASP A 4 -17.92 33.32 -0.79
C ASP A 4 -17.58 32.83 -2.21
N PRO A 5 -16.44 33.25 -2.78
CA PRO A 5 -15.98 32.82 -4.10
C PRO A 5 -15.65 31.32 -4.18
N ALA A 6 -15.44 30.63 -3.05
CA ALA A 6 -15.02 29.22 -3.04
C ALA A 6 -16.18 28.22 -3.29
N LEU A 7 -17.43 28.63 -3.08
CA LEU A 7 -18.62 27.81 -3.32
C LEU A 7 -19.19 27.95 -4.76
N ALA A 8 -18.49 28.66 -5.64
CA ALA A 8 -18.92 28.97 -7.00
C ALA A 8 -18.24 28.13 -8.10
N TYR A 9 -17.58 27.02 -7.76
CA TYR A 9 -17.24 26.00 -8.76
C TYR A 9 -18.50 25.22 -9.15
N LYS A 10 -19.25 25.82 -10.08
CA LYS A 10 -20.33 25.16 -10.82
C LYS A 10 -19.84 23.84 -11.40
N GLU A 11 -20.57 22.76 -11.13
CA GLU A 11 -20.57 21.47 -11.84
C GLU A 11 -20.92 21.64 -13.34
N LYS A 12 -20.10 22.35 -14.11
CA LYS A 12 -20.29 22.53 -15.55
C LYS A 12 -19.04 22.09 -16.31
N SER A 13 -19.07 20.88 -16.86
CA SER A 13 -18.54 20.46 -18.18
C SER A 13 -17.96 19.04 -18.27
N LEU A 14 -17.95 18.25 -17.19
CA LEU A 14 -17.48 16.85 -17.26
C LEU A 14 -18.58 15.95 -17.83
N ASN A 15 -18.34 15.40 -19.02
CA ASN A 15 -19.15 14.30 -19.56
C ASN A 15 -18.63 12.98 -18.97
N VAL A 16 -19.38 12.40 -18.04
CA VAL A 16 -19.04 11.12 -17.43
C VAL A 16 -19.75 10.01 -18.19
N GLN A 17 -18.97 9.09 -18.75
CA GLN A 17 -19.48 7.84 -19.31
C GLN A 17 -18.99 6.68 -18.46
N THR A 18 -19.85 5.68 -18.27
CA THR A 18 -19.52 4.48 -17.51
C THR A 18 -19.47 3.30 -18.45
N PHE A 19 -18.40 2.52 -18.34
CA PHE A 19 -18.22 1.26 -19.05
C PHE A 19 -18.19 0.13 -18.03
N ALA A 20 -18.73 -1.02 -18.41
CA ALA A 20 -18.68 -2.19 -17.56
C ALA A 20 -17.29 -2.82 -17.65
N PHE A 21 -16.77 -3.37 -16.55
CA PHE A 21 -15.40 -3.89 -16.52
C PHE A 21 -15.22 -5.12 -17.42
N ASP A 22 -16.29 -5.85 -17.72
CA ASP A 22 -16.34 -6.95 -18.68
C ASP A 22 -16.19 -6.50 -20.14
N ASP A 23 -16.40 -5.20 -20.44
CA ASP A 23 -16.08 -4.62 -21.75
C ASP A 23 -14.58 -4.32 -21.93
N ILE A 24 -13.80 -4.35 -20.84
CA ILE A 24 -12.35 -4.08 -20.87
C ILE A 24 -11.60 -5.41 -21.06
N PRO A 25 -10.70 -5.53 -22.05
CA PRO A 25 -9.98 -6.78 -22.27
C PRO A 25 -9.01 -7.10 -21.12
N HIS A 26 -8.63 -8.38 -21.02
CA HIS A 26 -7.62 -8.89 -20.07
C HIS A 26 -7.97 -8.74 -18.57
N GLN A 27 -9.25 -8.56 -18.24
CA GLN A 27 -9.69 -8.68 -16.84
C GLN A 27 -9.71 -10.15 -16.40
N SER A 28 -9.29 -10.40 -15.16
CA SER A 28 -9.39 -11.75 -14.60
C SER A 28 -10.84 -12.11 -14.31
N LYS A 29 -11.17 -13.41 -14.44
CA LYS A 29 -12.50 -13.92 -14.10
C LYS A 29 -12.88 -13.58 -12.66
N LEU A 30 -11.93 -13.70 -11.72
CA LEU A 30 -12.15 -13.40 -10.31
C LEU A 30 -12.49 -11.91 -10.08
N PHE A 31 -11.83 -10.99 -10.79
CA PHE A 31 -12.15 -9.56 -10.68
C PHE A 31 -13.51 -9.23 -11.31
N ILE A 32 -13.88 -9.85 -12.43
CA ILE A 32 -15.21 -9.66 -13.04
C ILE A 32 -16.31 -10.23 -12.14
N ASP A 33 -16.14 -11.44 -11.60
CA ASP A 33 -17.08 -12.03 -10.65
C ASP A 33 -17.12 -11.22 -9.35
N TYR A 34 -15.99 -10.59 -8.96
CA TYR A 34 -16.01 -9.53 -7.97
C TYR A 34 -16.96 -8.44 -8.40
N GLN A 35 -16.75 -7.71 -9.48
CA GLN A 35 -17.66 -6.59 -9.81
C GLN A 35 -19.14 -6.99 -9.94
N ASN A 36 -19.44 -8.15 -10.52
CA ASN A 36 -20.79 -8.46 -11.00
C ASN A 36 -21.54 -9.55 -10.21
N ASN A 37 -20.85 -10.41 -9.43
CA ASN A 37 -21.45 -11.59 -8.83
C ASN A 37 -21.02 -11.79 -7.36
N SER A 38 -21.55 -10.97 -6.46
CA SER A 38 -21.12 -10.94 -5.06
C SER A 38 -21.52 -12.17 -4.23
N GLU A 39 -22.40 -13.04 -4.74
CA GLU A 39 -22.88 -14.21 -4.01
C GLU A 39 -21.93 -15.41 -4.16
N SER A 40 -21.43 -15.69 -5.37
CA SER A 40 -20.56 -16.84 -5.62
C SER A 40 -19.21 -16.72 -4.92
N ILE A 41 -18.67 -15.50 -4.81
CA ILE A 41 -17.35 -15.25 -4.21
C ILE A 41 -17.43 -14.82 -2.74
N ARG A 42 -18.62 -14.81 -2.13
CA ARG A 42 -18.83 -14.25 -0.79
C ARG A 42 -17.90 -14.86 0.26
N LYS A 43 -17.60 -16.16 0.14
CA LYS A 43 -16.69 -16.87 1.03
C LYS A 43 -15.25 -16.32 1.00
N TYR A 44 -14.81 -15.77 -0.13
CA TYR A 44 -13.48 -15.17 -0.28
C TYR A 44 -13.43 -13.71 0.19
N TYR A 45 -14.59 -13.05 0.31
CA TYR A 45 -14.71 -11.63 0.68
C TYR A 45 -15.82 -11.41 1.72
N PRO A 46 -15.67 -11.92 2.95
CA PRO A 46 -16.75 -11.96 3.95
C PRO A 46 -17.29 -10.58 4.36
N GLY A 47 -16.49 -9.52 4.23
CA GLY A 47 -16.89 -8.15 4.55
C GLY A 47 -17.70 -7.44 3.44
N ARG A 48 -17.66 -7.94 2.20
CA ARG A 48 -18.11 -7.17 1.03
C ARG A 48 -19.58 -6.77 1.03
N ASN A 49 -20.46 -7.65 1.51
CA ASN A 49 -21.91 -7.44 1.49
C ASN A 49 -22.46 -6.93 2.84
N LYS A 50 -21.59 -6.61 3.80
CA LYS A 50 -22.00 -6.12 5.12
C LYS A 50 -22.23 -4.61 5.08
N ASP A 51 -23.14 -4.13 5.92
CA ASP A 51 -23.33 -2.70 6.13
C ASP A 51 -22.14 -2.08 6.87
N PHE A 52 -21.78 -0.84 6.53
CA PHE A 52 -20.63 -0.17 7.14
C PHE A 52 -20.77 0.04 8.66
N ALA A 53 -21.97 0.19 9.21
CA ALA A 53 -22.14 0.29 10.66
C ALA A 53 -21.98 -1.07 11.37
N GLU A 54 -22.23 -2.18 10.68
CA GLU A 54 -21.91 -3.52 11.18
C GLU A 54 -20.39 -3.77 11.10
N LEU A 55 -19.77 -3.48 9.95
CA LEU A 55 -18.32 -3.62 9.75
C LEU A 55 -17.53 -2.78 10.74
N SER A 56 -17.93 -1.52 10.93
CA SER A 56 -17.26 -0.62 11.87
C SER A 56 -17.22 -1.21 13.28
N ARG A 57 -18.33 -1.80 13.77
CA ARG A 57 -18.34 -2.45 15.08
C ARG A 57 -17.42 -3.67 15.12
N GLN A 58 -17.51 -4.55 14.13
CA GLN A 58 -16.67 -5.76 14.08
C GLN A 58 -15.17 -5.42 14.05
N VAL A 59 -14.78 -4.44 13.25
CA VAL A 59 -13.37 -4.01 13.13
C VAL A 59 -12.90 -3.36 14.44
N LEU A 60 -13.71 -2.50 15.06
CA LEU A 60 -13.35 -1.82 16.31
C LEU A 60 -13.30 -2.79 17.51
N ASP A 61 -14.18 -3.80 17.55
CA ASP A 61 -14.23 -4.78 18.63
C ASP A 61 -12.98 -5.69 18.64
N ASN A 62 -12.35 -5.91 17.48
CA ASN A 62 -11.14 -6.73 17.32
C ASN A 62 -9.84 -5.91 17.26
N TYR A 63 -9.90 -4.58 17.38
CA TYR A 63 -8.73 -3.72 17.22
C TYR A 63 -7.95 -3.57 18.54
N GLU A 64 -6.72 -4.10 18.57
CA GLU A 64 -5.93 -4.23 19.80
C GLU A 64 -4.75 -3.24 19.92
N VAL A 65 -4.33 -2.61 18.81
CA VAL A 65 -3.14 -1.77 18.77
C VAL A 65 -3.33 -0.48 19.58
N ASP A 66 -2.27 -0.07 20.31
CA ASP A 66 -2.28 1.19 21.06
C ASP A 66 -2.35 2.40 20.11
N ARG A 67 -3.55 2.98 20.02
CA ARG A 67 -3.84 4.15 19.18
C ARG A 67 -2.98 5.35 19.54
N ASN A 68 -2.61 5.54 20.80
CA ASN A 68 -1.81 6.71 21.17
C ASN A 68 -0.42 6.59 20.58
N VAL A 69 0.23 5.44 20.75
CA VAL A 69 1.57 5.19 20.21
C VAL A 69 1.55 5.27 18.68
N LEU A 70 0.57 4.63 18.04
CA LEU A 70 0.39 4.70 16.58
C LEU A 70 0.25 6.15 16.09
N CYS A 71 -0.66 6.92 16.68
CA CYS A 71 -0.89 8.31 16.28
C CYS A 71 0.31 9.21 16.58
N ASP A 72 1.06 8.96 17.65
CA ASP A 72 2.26 9.73 17.98
C ASP A 72 3.38 9.47 16.95
N ILE A 73 3.55 8.22 16.49
CA ILE A 73 4.48 7.86 15.41
C ILE A 73 4.08 8.58 14.11
N LEU A 74 2.82 8.41 13.67
CA LEU A 74 2.33 9.03 12.45
C LEU A 74 2.44 10.55 12.52
N ARG A 75 2.10 11.16 13.66
CA ARG A 75 2.23 12.60 13.86
C ARG A 75 3.68 13.06 13.68
N GLY A 76 4.65 12.33 14.23
CA GLY A 76 6.07 12.61 14.07
C GLY A 76 6.48 12.65 12.59
N GLU A 77 6.18 11.58 11.85
CA GLU A 77 6.49 11.49 10.42
C GLU A 77 5.86 12.63 9.60
N HIS A 78 4.61 12.96 9.89
CA HIS A 78 3.90 14.00 9.14
C HIS A 78 4.39 15.40 9.47
N LEU A 79 4.90 15.65 10.68
CA LEU A 79 5.56 16.92 10.99
C LEU A 79 6.88 17.08 10.24
N GLU A 80 7.66 15.99 10.07
CA GLU A 80 8.88 15.99 9.25
C GLU A 80 8.58 16.19 7.75
N LEU A 81 7.42 15.71 7.29
CA LEU A 81 6.91 15.95 5.93
C LEU A 81 6.21 17.30 5.76
N GLU A 82 6.20 18.16 6.78
CA GLU A 82 5.53 19.46 6.77
C GLU A 82 4.01 19.39 6.45
N ALA A 83 3.33 18.36 6.94
CA ALA A 83 1.92 18.14 6.70
C ALA A 83 1.03 19.30 7.20
N GLY A 84 -0.03 19.59 6.43
CA GLY A 84 -1.03 20.59 6.78
C GLY A 84 -1.94 20.16 7.94
N PRO A 85 -2.71 21.12 8.50
CA PRO A 85 -3.56 20.91 9.67
C PRO A 85 -4.61 19.81 9.48
N GLU A 86 -5.19 19.68 8.29
CA GLU A 86 -6.23 18.67 7.99
C GLU A 86 -5.71 17.23 8.15
N THR A 87 -4.47 16.98 7.74
CA THR A 87 -3.83 15.66 7.91
C THR A 87 -3.53 15.39 9.38
N LEU A 88 -2.97 16.39 10.08
CA LEU A 88 -2.68 16.27 11.51
C LEU A 88 -3.95 16.10 12.36
N GLU A 89 -5.05 16.76 11.99
CA GLU A 89 -6.34 16.58 12.66
C GLU A 89 -6.90 15.18 12.43
N ASN A 90 -6.80 14.63 11.21
CA ASN A 90 -7.21 13.25 10.97
C ASN A 90 -6.33 12.24 11.75
N ILE A 91 -5.04 12.51 11.95
CA ILE A 91 -4.21 11.69 12.86
C ILE A 91 -4.74 11.74 14.29
N GLU A 92 -5.13 12.91 14.80
CA GLU A 92 -5.75 12.99 16.13
C GLU A 92 -7.12 12.32 16.17
N ARG A 93 -7.93 12.40 15.10
CA ARG A 93 -9.21 11.69 15.01
C ARG A 93 -9.04 10.18 15.02
N LEU A 94 -7.98 9.64 14.40
CA LEU A 94 -7.66 8.20 14.45
C LEU A 94 -7.41 7.71 15.88
N ARG A 95 -7.00 8.61 16.79
CA ARG A 95 -6.81 8.32 18.22
C ARG A 95 -8.13 7.95 18.91
N ASP A 96 -9.26 8.43 18.40
CA ASP A 96 -10.59 8.12 18.95
C ASP A 96 -10.92 6.63 18.82
N LYS A 97 -11.43 6.04 19.90
CA LYS A 97 -11.79 4.61 19.96
C LYS A 97 -12.87 4.18 18.96
N ASP A 98 -13.67 5.12 18.44
CA ASP A 98 -14.75 4.88 17.48
C ASP A 98 -14.38 5.29 16.05
N CYS A 99 -13.10 5.61 15.79
CA CYS A 99 -12.62 5.96 14.47
C CYS A 99 -12.06 4.74 13.72
N VAL A 100 -12.49 4.57 12.47
CA VAL A 100 -12.02 3.55 11.52
C VAL A 100 -11.16 4.16 10.40
N ALA A 101 -10.40 3.33 9.71
CA ALA A 101 -9.56 3.73 8.58
C ALA A 101 -10.12 3.23 7.25
N VAL A 102 -10.06 4.08 6.22
CA VAL A 102 -10.21 3.67 4.82
C VAL A 102 -8.84 3.74 4.18
N ILE A 103 -8.34 2.62 3.68
CA ILE A 103 -6.97 2.52 3.21
C ILE A 103 -6.95 2.31 1.70
N ALA A 104 -6.01 2.95 1.02
CA ALA A 104 -5.53 2.52 -0.28
C ALA A 104 -4.00 2.42 -0.23
N GLY A 105 -3.38 1.81 -1.23
CA GLY A 105 -1.93 1.77 -1.27
C GLY A 105 -1.38 1.59 -2.67
N GLN A 106 -0.10 1.94 -2.82
CA GLN A 106 0.67 1.72 -4.03
C GLN A 106 2.17 1.83 -3.76
N GLN A 107 3.01 1.25 -4.63
CA GLN A 107 4.45 1.52 -4.67
C GLN A 107 4.74 3.01 -4.92
N ALA A 108 5.90 3.45 -4.47
CA ALA A 108 6.40 4.81 -4.62
C ALA A 108 6.98 5.06 -6.04
N GLY A 109 6.10 5.02 -7.04
CA GLY A 109 6.48 5.24 -8.45
C GLY A 109 6.95 6.67 -8.73
N LEU A 110 7.92 6.80 -9.64
CA LEU A 110 8.47 8.08 -10.09
C LEU A 110 7.33 9.05 -10.51
N PHE A 111 7.34 10.27 -9.96
CA PHE A 111 6.31 11.30 -10.24
C PHE A 111 4.87 10.81 -10.01
N THR A 112 4.66 10.04 -8.93
CA THR A 112 3.41 9.34 -8.55
C THR A 112 3.11 8.04 -9.30
N GLY A 113 3.90 7.71 -10.32
CA GLY A 113 3.72 6.53 -11.16
C GLY A 113 2.44 6.60 -12.00
N SER A 114 1.68 5.51 -12.03
CA SER A 114 0.46 5.43 -12.82
C SER A 114 -0.71 6.23 -12.23
N MET A 115 -1.62 6.70 -13.07
CA MET A 115 -2.80 7.47 -12.65
C MET A 115 -3.70 6.77 -11.63
N TYR A 116 -3.71 5.43 -11.58
CA TYR A 116 -4.50 4.72 -10.57
C TYR A 116 -4.04 5.03 -9.13
N THR A 117 -2.79 5.47 -8.92
CA THR A 117 -2.29 5.94 -7.61
C THR A 117 -3.16 7.09 -7.10
N ILE A 118 -3.40 8.06 -7.99
CA ILE A 118 -4.25 9.23 -7.73
C ILE A 118 -5.70 8.81 -7.47
N TYR A 119 -6.24 7.92 -8.30
CA TYR A 119 -7.61 7.44 -8.13
C TYR A 119 -7.83 6.65 -6.84
N LYS A 120 -6.85 5.84 -6.44
CA LYS A 120 -6.85 5.11 -5.17
C LYS A 120 -6.89 6.06 -3.98
N ALA A 121 -6.00 7.07 -3.95
CA ALA A 121 -5.97 8.08 -2.90
C ALA A 121 -7.30 8.85 -2.81
N LEU A 122 -7.81 9.35 -3.94
CA LEU A 122 -9.09 10.05 -4.01
C LEU A 122 -10.27 9.16 -3.58
N SER A 123 -10.23 7.86 -3.88
CA SER A 123 -11.27 6.91 -3.47
C SER A 123 -11.30 6.74 -1.96
N ALA A 124 -10.15 6.60 -1.31
CA ALA A 124 -10.05 6.52 0.15
C ALA A 124 -10.58 7.81 0.81
N ILE A 125 -10.14 8.98 0.31
CA ILE A 125 -10.60 10.30 0.77
C ILE A 125 -12.12 10.42 0.65
N LYS A 126 -12.67 10.10 -0.52
CA LYS A 126 -14.08 10.25 -0.80
C LYS A 126 -14.93 9.32 0.07
N LEU A 127 -14.53 8.06 0.24
CA LEU A 127 -15.26 7.12 1.09
C LEU A 127 -15.19 7.53 2.56
N ALA A 128 -14.03 7.95 3.07
CA ALA A 128 -13.92 8.46 4.43
C ALA A 128 -14.87 9.67 4.65
N ALA A 129 -14.93 10.60 3.70
CA ALA A 129 -15.86 11.72 3.76
C ALA A 129 -17.34 11.29 3.68
N ASP A 130 -17.68 10.30 2.85
CA ASP A 130 -19.03 9.72 2.76
C ASP A 130 -19.45 9.03 4.07
N LEU A 131 -18.55 8.29 4.71
CA LEU A 131 -18.78 7.62 6.00
C LEU A 131 -18.99 8.64 7.13
N ASN A 132 -18.17 9.70 7.18
CA ASN A 132 -18.32 10.77 8.15
C ASN A 132 -19.68 11.48 8.02
N ARG A 133 -20.15 11.72 6.79
CA ARG A 133 -21.51 12.27 6.54
C ARG A 133 -22.63 11.35 7.01
N LYS A 134 -22.37 10.04 7.08
CA LYS A 134 -23.30 9.02 7.62
C LYS A 134 -23.13 8.79 9.12
N GLY A 135 -22.26 9.53 9.80
CA GLY A 135 -22.02 9.43 11.24
C GLY A 135 -21.04 8.33 11.66
N ILE A 136 -20.30 7.73 10.72
CA ILE A 136 -19.20 6.79 11.01
C ILE A 136 -17.90 7.57 10.93
N LYS A 137 -17.18 7.71 12.05
CA LYS A 137 -15.89 8.43 12.08
C LYS A 137 -14.85 7.65 11.27
N ALA A 138 -14.45 8.21 10.14
CA ALA A 138 -13.47 7.57 9.26
C ALA A 138 -12.36 8.54 8.83
N VAL A 139 -11.15 8.03 8.70
CA VAL A 139 -9.99 8.77 8.17
C VAL A 139 -9.41 8.07 6.93
N PRO A 140 -8.94 8.82 5.92
CA PRO A 140 -8.32 8.24 4.74
C PRO A 140 -6.80 8.04 4.94
N LEU A 141 -6.32 6.84 4.66
CA LEU A 141 -4.90 6.47 4.72
C LEU A 141 -4.40 6.03 3.34
N PHE A 142 -3.13 6.32 3.05
CA PHE A 142 -2.42 5.84 1.87
C PHE A 142 -1.15 5.09 2.27
N TRP A 143 -1.13 3.78 2.07
CA TRP A 143 0.01 2.90 2.29
C TRP A 143 1.01 3.02 1.15
N ILE A 144 2.18 3.57 1.43
CA ILE A 144 3.29 3.67 0.48
C ILE A 144 4.05 2.35 0.57
N ALA A 145 3.99 1.50 -0.46
CA ALA A 145 4.65 0.18 -0.46
C ALA A 145 6.17 0.32 -0.65
N SER A 146 6.83 1.01 0.27
CA SER A 146 8.25 1.35 0.22
C SER A 146 9.19 0.21 0.64
N GLU A 147 8.63 -0.85 1.23
CA GLU A 147 9.33 -2.10 1.52
C GLU A 147 9.54 -2.99 0.29
N ASP A 148 8.83 -2.71 -0.81
CA ASP A 148 8.99 -3.44 -2.06
C ASP A 148 10.38 -3.17 -2.67
N HIS A 149 10.95 -4.17 -3.33
CA HIS A 149 12.25 -4.09 -4.01
C HIS A 149 12.12 -4.12 -5.54
N ASP A 150 10.89 -4.08 -6.10
CA ASP A 150 10.68 -3.90 -7.54
C ASP A 150 11.02 -2.46 -7.97
N PHE A 151 12.33 -2.21 -8.08
CA PHE A 151 12.86 -0.92 -8.54
C PHE A 151 12.48 -0.64 -10.00
N ASP A 152 12.35 -1.67 -10.82
CA ASP A 152 12.01 -1.52 -12.24
C ASP A 152 10.59 -1.00 -12.44
N GLU A 153 9.66 -1.29 -11.54
CA GLU A 153 8.34 -0.66 -11.51
C GLU A 153 8.41 0.76 -10.91
N ALA A 154 9.12 0.93 -9.79
CA ALA A 154 9.20 2.22 -9.10
C ALA A 154 9.94 3.31 -9.90
N ASN A 155 10.91 2.94 -10.74
CA ASN A 155 11.77 3.89 -11.45
C ASN A 155 11.17 4.51 -12.72
N LYS A 156 9.93 4.13 -13.08
CA LYS A 156 9.26 4.54 -14.31
C LYS A 156 8.02 5.37 -14.07
N THR A 157 7.72 6.23 -15.04
CA THR A 157 6.42 6.86 -15.23
C THR A 157 6.08 6.92 -16.71
N PHE A 158 4.81 7.20 -17.02
CA PHE A 158 4.31 7.20 -18.38
C PHE A 158 3.65 8.53 -18.70
N VAL A 159 3.95 9.06 -19.88
CA VAL A 159 3.44 10.34 -20.38
C VAL A 159 2.90 10.16 -21.79
N LEU A 160 1.91 10.97 -22.14
CA LEU A 160 1.48 11.10 -23.53
C LEU A 160 2.19 12.30 -24.14
N ASP A 161 2.97 12.07 -25.19
CA ASP A 161 3.64 13.14 -25.92
C ASP A 161 2.63 14.03 -26.68
N GLU A 162 3.12 15.10 -27.32
CA GLU A 162 2.27 16.00 -28.12
C GLU A 162 1.55 15.30 -29.29
N SER A 163 2.07 14.16 -29.74
CA SER A 163 1.50 13.33 -30.81
C SER A 163 0.52 12.28 -30.28
N GLY A 164 0.36 12.17 -28.95
CA GLY A 164 -0.48 11.18 -28.27
C GLY A 164 0.15 9.80 -28.15
N ASN A 165 1.47 9.67 -28.35
CA ASN A 165 2.19 8.42 -28.12
C ASN A 165 2.49 8.25 -26.63
N LEU A 166 2.41 7.00 -26.17
CA LEU A 166 2.84 6.65 -24.82
C LEU A 166 4.36 6.58 -24.75
N GLU A 167 4.95 7.49 -24.00
CA GLU A 167 6.38 7.54 -23.71
C GLU A 167 6.64 7.05 -22.28
N THR A 168 7.75 6.34 -22.10
CA THR A 168 8.20 5.89 -20.77
C THR A 168 9.37 6.74 -20.33
N ILE A 169 9.23 7.41 -19.19
CA ILE A 169 10.31 8.17 -18.55
C ILE A 169 10.84 7.33 -17.39
N SER A 170 12.15 7.10 -17.37
CA SER A 170 12.82 6.37 -16.28
C SER A 170 13.98 7.18 -15.72
N ASN A 171 14.18 7.10 -14.41
CA ASN A 171 15.32 7.74 -13.75
C ASN A 171 16.51 6.79 -13.62
N ASP A 172 17.72 7.30 -13.88
CA ASP A 172 18.97 6.59 -13.63
C ASP A 172 19.50 6.96 -12.24
N ALA A 173 19.18 6.11 -11.26
CA ALA A 173 19.62 6.22 -9.86
C ALA A 173 21.05 5.70 -9.61
N GLY A 174 21.79 5.32 -10.66
CA GLY A 174 23.07 4.62 -10.53
C GLY A 174 22.90 3.11 -10.32
N ILE A 175 23.88 2.49 -9.64
CA ILE A 175 23.85 1.05 -9.38
C ILE A 175 22.92 0.80 -8.19
N VAL A 176 21.81 0.11 -8.46
CA VAL A 176 20.85 -0.36 -7.46
C VAL A 176 20.92 -1.88 -7.43
N GLU A 177 21.08 -2.44 -6.23
CA GLU A 177 21.02 -3.89 -6.06
C GLU A 177 19.54 -4.36 -6.09
N GLU A 178 19.28 -5.49 -6.74
CA GLU A 178 17.91 -5.98 -7.05
C GLU A 178 17.02 -6.18 -5.82
N ILE A 179 17.62 -6.45 -4.66
CA ILE A 179 16.89 -6.72 -3.40
C ILE A 179 16.88 -5.52 -2.45
N THR A 180 17.26 -4.33 -2.90
CA THR A 180 17.17 -3.10 -2.10
C THR A 180 15.74 -2.54 -2.13
N PRO A 181 15.06 -2.38 -0.99
CA PRO A 181 13.76 -1.72 -0.93
C PRO A 181 13.78 -0.29 -1.46
N VAL A 182 12.69 0.12 -2.12
CA VAL A 182 12.48 1.46 -2.67
C VAL A 182 12.62 2.56 -1.62
N ALA A 183 12.33 2.27 -0.35
CA ALA A 183 12.55 3.17 0.77
C ALA A 183 13.99 3.69 0.89
N PHE A 184 14.99 2.90 0.49
CA PHE A 184 16.40 3.19 0.67
C PHE A 184 17.12 3.60 -0.62
N ILE A 185 16.42 3.60 -1.76
CA ILE A 185 17.03 3.93 -3.05
C ILE A 185 17.01 5.46 -3.22
N PRO A 186 18.17 6.14 -3.26
CA PRO A 186 18.23 7.57 -3.55
C PRO A 186 17.86 7.83 -5.02
N LEU A 187 17.34 9.02 -5.32
CA LEU A 187 17.04 9.45 -6.69
C LEU A 187 18.31 9.70 -7.51
N GLY A 188 19.39 10.13 -6.87
CA GLY A 188 20.70 10.32 -7.50
C GLY A 188 20.83 11.59 -8.33
N GLU A 189 22.07 11.92 -8.72
CA GLU A 189 22.45 13.18 -9.38
C GLU A 189 21.76 13.42 -10.73
N LYS A 190 21.24 12.38 -11.37
CA LYS A 190 20.60 12.48 -12.68
C LYS A 190 19.12 12.86 -12.63
N ILE A 191 18.52 12.95 -11.43
CA ILE A 191 17.09 13.25 -11.30
C ILE A 191 16.67 14.55 -11.98
N GLY A 192 17.52 15.58 -11.97
CA GLY A 192 17.25 16.84 -12.70
C GLY A 192 17.12 16.64 -14.21
N ASN A 193 17.93 15.75 -14.80
CA ASN A 193 17.81 15.41 -16.23
C ASN A 193 16.50 14.66 -16.50
N THR A 194 16.07 13.81 -15.57
CA THR A 194 14.80 13.06 -15.67
C THR A 194 13.60 14.00 -15.57
N ILE A 195 13.64 14.99 -14.67
CA ILE A 195 12.62 16.04 -14.59
C ILE A 195 12.56 16.83 -15.90
N GLU A 196 13.71 17.22 -16.46
CA GLU A 196 13.75 17.92 -17.76
C GLU A 196 13.14 17.07 -18.88
N ALA A 197 13.50 15.78 -18.95
CA ALA A 197 12.95 14.85 -19.94
C ALA A 197 11.42 14.72 -19.79
N TYR A 198 10.92 14.59 -18.57
CA TYR A 198 9.49 14.54 -18.28
C TYR A 198 8.79 15.83 -18.72
N VAL A 199 9.27 17.00 -18.30
CA VAL A 199 8.64 18.28 -18.63
C VAL A 199 8.67 18.53 -20.15
N SER A 200 9.80 18.25 -20.81
CA SER A 200 9.96 18.40 -22.26
C SER A 200 9.11 17.43 -23.09
N SER A 201 8.68 16.30 -22.52
CA SER A 201 7.78 15.35 -23.20
C SER A 201 6.32 15.82 -23.21
N LEU A 202 5.96 16.71 -22.29
CA LEU A 202 4.62 17.25 -22.16
C LEU A 202 4.45 18.49 -23.04
N ARG A 203 3.22 18.73 -23.48
CA ARG A 203 2.87 19.99 -24.14
C ARG A 203 3.03 21.16 -23.18
N GLU A 204 3.70 22.21 -23.64
CA GLU A 204 3.88 23.44 -22.85
C GLU A 204 2.52 24.14 -22.61
N THR A 205 2.28 24.53 -21.35
CA THR A 205 1.08 25.23 -20.87
C THR A 205 1.45 26.26 -19.81
N GLU A 206 0.49 27.08 -19.39
CA GLU A 206 0.66 27.99 -18.26
C GLU A 206 0.99 27.29 -16.92
N PHE A 207 0.79 25.97 -16.81
CA PHE A 207 1.06 25.17 -15.61
C PHE A 207 2.43 24.49 -15.62
N THR A 208 3.16 24.55 -16.74
CA THR A 208 4.41 23.80 -16.95
C THR A 208 5.49 24.20 -15.93
N GLU A 209 5.72 25.49 -15.73
CA GLU A 209 6.75 25.97 -14.81
C GLU A 209 6.41 25.69 -13.34
N GLU A 210 5.13 25.76 -12.96
CA GLU A 210 4.69 25.39 -11.61
C GLU A 210 4.92 23.89 -11.36
N THR A 211 4.59 23.05 -12.34
CA THR A 211 4.80 21.60 -12.26
C THR A 211 6.29 21.25 -12.16
N ARG A 212 7.13 21.90 -12.98
CA ARG A 212 8.59 21.77 -12.93
C ARG A 212 9.13 22.13 -11.55
N ALA A 213 8.81 23.32 -11.06
CA ALA A 213 9.27 23.79 -9.76
C ALA A 213 8.83 22.86 -8.62
N LEU A 214 7.64 22.27 -8.73
CA LEU A 214 7.15 21.31 -7.76
C LEU A 214 7.96 20.01 -7.75
N LEU A 215 8.28 19.46 -8.93
CA LEU A 215 9.11 18.28 -9.05
C LEU A 215 10.53 18.54 -8.54
N GLU A 216 11.15 19.66 -8.92
CA GLU A 216 12.50 20.04 -8.47
C GLU A 216 12.57 20.25 -6.95
N ALA A 217 11.49 20.71 -6.31
CA ALA A 217 11.45 20.90 -4.87
C ALA A 217 11.50 19.57 -4.09
N PHE A 218 10.89 18.50 -4.62
CA PHE A 218 10.71 17.23 -3.91
C PHE A 218 11.58 16.09 -4.42
N TYR A 219 11.97 16.09 -5.69
CA TYR A 219 12.79 15.06 -6.32
C TYR A 219 14.25 15.52 -6.41
N ARG A 220 14.94 15.51 -5.28
CA ARG A 220 16.34 15.93 -5.14
C ARG A 220 17.29 14.73 -5.09
N PRO A 221 18.58 14.89 -5.45
CA PRO A 221 19.53 13.76 -5.49
C PRO A 221 19.64 12.96 -4.19
N ASP A 222 19.50 13.62 -3.04
CA ASP A 222 19.61 13.07 -1.70
C ASP A 222 18.30 12.49 -1.13
N GLU A 223 17.18 12.70 -1.81
CA GLU A 223 15.89 12.11 -1.46
C GLU A 223 15.81 10.67 -1.95
N THR A 224 15.00 9.85 -1.27
CA THR A 224 14.66 8.51 -1.77
C THR A 224 13.39 8.57 -2.61
N TYR A 225 13.14 7.54 -3.41
CA TYR A 225 11.88 7.41 -4.16
C TYR A 225 10.68 7.51 -3.23
N SER A 226 10.74 6.84 -2.07
CA SER A 226 9.66 6.88 -1.08
C SER A 226 9.46 8.27 -0.48
N SER A 227 10.52 9.00 -0.14
CA SER A 227 10.39 10.33 0.49
C SER A 227 9.89 11.38 -0.51
N ALA A 228 10.41 11.38 -1.74
CA ALA A 228 9.95 12.28 -2.80
C ALA A 228 8.49 12.02 -3.21
N PHE A 229 8.11 10.74 -3.30
CA PHE A 229 6.73 10.33 -3.53
C PHE A 229 5.81 10.81 -2.40
N ALA A 230 6.19 10.58 -1.13
CA ALA A 230 5.40 10.99 0.02
C ALA A 230 5.16 12.51 0.02
N LYS A 231 6.20 13.31 -0.21
CA LYS A 231 6.11 14.78 -0.31
C LYS A 231 5.15 15.23 -1.40
N LEU A 232 5.23 14.63 -2.60
CA LEU A 232 4.35 14.97 -3.71
C LEU A 232 2.89 14.56 -3.43
N ILE A 233 2.64 13.36 -2.92
CA ILE A 233 1.29 12.90 -2.57
C ILE A 233 0.68 13.78 -1.46
N LEU A 234 1.47 14.14 -0.44
CA LEU A 234 1.01 15.02 0.63
C LEU A 234 0.70 16.42 0.11
N ARG A 235 1.49 16.94 -0.83
CA ARG A 235 1.17 18.23 -1.48
C ARG A 235 -0.13 18.19 -2.26
N LEU A 236 -0.44 17.07 -2.92
CA LEU A 236 -1.64 16.88 -3.73
C LEU A 236 -2.89 16.62 -2.89
N PHE A 237 -2.76 15.91 -1.75
CA PHE A 237 -3.92 15.38 -1.03
C PHE A 237 -3.96 15.67 0.47
N GLY A 238 -2.93 16.28 1.03
CA GLY A 238 -2.86 16.60 2.46
C GLY A 238 -3.92 17.61 2.90
N GLU A 239 -4.40 18.47 1.99
CA GLU A 239 -5.53 19.37 2.24
C GLU A 239 -6.87 18.64 2.41
N PHE A 240 -6.97 17.39 1.95
CA PHE A 240 -8.13 16.52 2.18
C PHE A 240 -7.92 15.60 3.40
N GLY A 241 -6.87 15.86 4.17
CA GLY A 241 -6.53 15.12 5.39
C GLY A 241 -6.04 13.69 5.13
N LEU A 242 -5.44 13.41 3.96
CA LEU A 242 -4.85 12.11 3.66
C LEU A 242 -3.65 11.83 4.58
N ILE A 243 -3.72 10.72 5.32
CA ILE A 243 -2.61 10.24 6.17
C ILE A 243 -1.75 9.30 5.34
N LEU A 244 -0.44 9.53 5.27
CA LEU A 244 0.50 8.63 4.60
C LEU A 244 1.03 7.59 5.59
N VAL A 245 1.21 6.36 5.14
CA VAL A 245 1.79 5.28 5.96
C VAL A 245 3.04 4.75 5.27
N CYS A 246 4.18 4.92 5.93
CA CYS A 246 5.48 4.41 5.50
C CYS A 246 5.83 3.16 6.33
N PRO A 247 5.61 1.94 5.82
CA PRO A 247 5.75 0.71 6.60
C PRO A 247 7.18 0.36 7.02
N MET A 248 8.16 1.11 6.53
CA MET A 248 9.56 1.01 6.93
C MET A 248 9.89 1.80 8.21
N ASN A 249 8.92 2.54 8.78
CA ASN A 249 9.10 3.23 10.04
C ASN A 249 9.34 2.22 11.18
N ALA A 250 10.45 2.40 11.92
CA ALA A 250 10.83 1.51 13.01
C ALA A 250 9.75 1.42 14.11
N GLY A 251 9.13 2.55 14.49
CA GLY A 251 8.06 2.57 15.49
C GLY A 251 6.81 1.82 15.04
N LEU A 252 6.43 1.91 13.76
CA LEU A 252 5.31 1.09 13.23
C LEU A 252 5.65 -0.41 13.27
N ARG A 253 6.91 -0.77 13.00
CA ARG A 253 7.36 -2.17 13.04
C ARG A 253 7.45 -2.71 14.45
N GLU A 254 7.84 -1.89 15.42
CA GLU A 254 7.76 -2.22 16.86
C GLU A 254 6.32 -2.57 17.25
N LEU A 255 5.34 -1.77 16.82
CA LEU A 255 3.92 -2.08 17.05
C LEU A 255 3.49 -3.41 16.41
N CYS A 256 4.12 -3.81 15.30
CA CYS A 256 3.83 -5.07 14.60
C CYS A 256 4.47 -6.32 15.25
N SER A 257 5.33 -6.16 16.26
CA SER A 257 6.01 -7.30 16.91
C SER A 257 5.07 -8.45 17.31
N PRO A 258 3.87 -8.20 17.90
CA PRO A 258 2.96 -9.30 18.26
C PRO A 258 2.43 -10.07 17.05
N ILE A 259 2.02 -9.38 15.98
CA ILE A 259 1.50 -10.05 14.78
C ILE A 259 2.61 -10.77 14.00
N PHE A 260 3.84 -10.23 14.01
CA PHE A 260 4.99 -10.92 13.44
C PHE A 260 5.29 -12.21 14.20
N THR A 261 5.28 -12.17 15.53
CA THR A 261 5.48 -13.35 16.38
C THR A 261 4.42 -14.41 16.10
N ARG A 262 3.13 -14.03 16.07
CA ARG A 262 2.03 -14.96 15.74
C ARG A 262 2.19 -15.58 14.36
N ALA A 263 2.57 -14.79 13.35
CA ALA A 263 2.74 -15.29 11.98
C ALA A 263 3.94 -16.23 11.83
N ILE A 264 5.06 -15.97 12.52
CA ILE A 264 6.19 -16.89 12.57
C ILE A 264 5.80 -18.18 13.32
N ASP A 265 5.02 -18.05 14.39
CA ASP A 265 4.57 -19.22 15.15
C ASP A 265 3.68 -20.15 14.34
N ASN A 266 2.80 -19.57 13.51
CA ASN A 266 1.82 -20.28 12.71
C ASN A 266 2.21 -20.41 11.22
N HIS A 267 3.49 -20.22 10.85
CA HIS A 267 3.90 -20.19 9.44
C HIS A 267 3.54 -21.46 8.64
N GLU A 268 3.60 -22.64 9.27
CA GLU A 268 3.16 -23.90 8.64
C GLU A 268 1.65 -23.91 8.40
N LEU A 269 0.84 -23.50 9.38
CA LEU A 269 -0.61 -23.41 9.24
C LEU A 269 -1.02 -22.40 8.16
N ILE A 270 -0.32 -21.27 8.08
CA ILE A 270 -0.50 -20.28 7.01
C ILE A 270 -0.25 -20.94 5.65
N THR A 271 0.86 -21.68 5.52
CA THR A 271 1.25 -22.33 4.26
C THR A 271 0.24 -23.40 3.85
N GLU A 272 -0.16 -24.27 4.77
CA GLU A 272 -1.18 -25.30 4.53
C GLU A 272 -2.51 -24.69 4.08
N ALA A 273 -2.99 -23.66 4.79
CA ALA A 273 -4.25 -23.01 4.46
C ALA A 273 -4.21 -22.29 3.10
N LEU A 274 -3.08 -21.68 2.73
CA LEU A 274 -2.89 -21.07 1.42
C LEU A 274 -2.90 -22.10 0.28
N LEU A 275 -2.20 -23.23 0.45
CA LEU A 275 -2.19 -24.31 -0.53
C LEU A 275 -3.60 -24.90 -0.74
N GLU A 276 -4.37 -25.09 0.34
CA GLU A 276 -5.77 -25.52 0.26
C GLU A 276 -6.65 -24.49 -0.48
N ARG A 277 -6.47 -23.20 -0.18
CA ARG A 277 -7.19 -22.11 -0.85
C ARG A 277 -6.85 -22.01 -2.34
N ASP A 278 -5.61 -22.28 -2.74
CA ASP A 278 -5.21 -22.32 -4.15
C ASP A 278 -5.89 -23.46 -4.91
N ILE A 279 -6.01 -24.65 -4.30
CA ILE A 279 -6.77 -25.77 -4.87
C ILE A 279 -8.25 -25.41 -5.02
N GLU A 280 -8.82 -24.74 -4.00
CA GLU A 280 -10.22 -24.30 -4.00
C GLU A 280 -10.50 -23.30 -5.13
N LEU A 281 -9.67 -22.25 -5.26
CA LEU A 281 -9.81 -21.24 -6.30
C LEU A 281 -9.66 -21.84 -7.71
N ALA A 282 -8.66 -22.71 -7.91
CA ALA A 282 -8.45 -23.40 -9.17
C ALA A 282 -9.63 -24.31 -9.53
N GLY A 283 -10.21 -25.00 -8.55
CA GLY A 283 -11.40 -25.85 -8.72
C GLY A 283 -12.64 -25.09 -9.19
N GLU A 284 -12.74 -23.79 -8.88
CA GLU A 284 -13.81 -22.89 -9.32
C GLU A 284 -13.49 -22.11 -10.60
N GLY A 285 -12.31 -22.36 -11.20
CA GLY A 285 -11.87 -21.72 -12.44
C GLY A 285 -11.28 -20.32 -12.24
N TYR A 286 -10.86 -19.98 -11.03
CA TYR A 286 -10.09 -18.78 -10.73
C TYR A 286 -8.59 -19.08 -10.78
N HIS A 287 -7.77 -18.07 -11.11
CA HIS A 287 -6.32 -18.21 -11.07
C HIS A 287 -5.77 -17.75 -9.72
N SER A 288 -4.71 -18.41 -9.25
CA SER A 288 -3.91 -17.93 -8.12
C SER A 288 -3.07 -16.74 -8.58
N GLN A 289 -3.19 -15.61 -7.88
CA GLN A 289 -2.48 -14.38 -8.20
C GLN A 289 -1.05 -14.37 -7.62
N VAL A 290 -0.89 -14.94 -6.43
CA VAL A 290 0.40 -15.12 -5.75
C VAL A 290 0.74 -16.60 -5.75
N PHE A 291 1.97 -16.95 -6.14
CA PHE A 291 2.44 -18.33 -6.13
C PHE A 291 2.91 -18.72 -4.72
N VAL A 292 2.32 -19.80 -4.19
CA VAL A 292 2.66 -20.40 -2.90
C VAL A 292 3.13 -21.84 -3.15
N ASP A 293 4.18 -22.25 -2.45
CA ASP A 293 4.76 -23.60 -2.49
C ASP A 293 4.93 -24.13 -1.07
N GLU A 294 5.26 -25.41 -0.91
CA GLU A 294 5.41 -26.07 0.40
C GLU A 294 6.49 -25.43 1.28
N ASP A 295 7.47 -24.73 0.69
CA ASP A 295 8.54 -24.03 1.38
C ASP A 295 8.24 -22.53 1.64
N PHE A 296 6.98 -22.11 1.48
CA PHE A 296 6.57 -20.72 1.69
C PHE A 296 6.91 -20.21 3.10
N PHE A 297 7.28 -18.94 3.18
CA PHE A 297 7.44 -18.23 4.44
C PHE A 297 6.88 -16.80 4.31
N PRO A 298 6.12 -16.29 5.31
CA PRO A 298 5.38 -15.03 5.18
C PRO A 298 6.22 -13.75 5.26
N PHE A 299 7.55 -13.85 5.39
CA PHE A 299 8.46 -12.72 5.62
C PHE A 299 9.71 -12.74 4.74
N PHE A 300 10.27 -11.55 4.59
CA PHE A 300 11.64 -11.28 4.19
C PHE A 300 12.44 -10.83 5.40
N TYR A 301 13.76 -11.07 5.38
CA TYR A 301 14.71 -10.53 6.34
C TYR A 301 15.48 -9.34 5.74
N LEU A 302 15.41 -8.20 6.40
CA LEU A 302 16.18 -6.99 6.09
C LEU A 302 17.50 -7.02 6.85
N ASP A 303 18.61 -7.15 6.11
CA ASP A 303 19.93 -7.21 6.73
C ASP A 303 20.54 -5.82 7.04
N SER A 304 21.73 -5.81 7.63
CA SER A 304 22.44 -4.58 8.01
C SER A 304 22.84 -3.69 6.84
N GLU A 305 22.78 -4.20 5.61
CA GLU A 305 23.00 -3.44 4.38
C GLU A 305 21.68 -3.00 3.73
N ASN A 306 20.55 -3.14 4.45
CA ASN A 306 19.20 -2.86 3.99
C ASN A 306 18.76 -3.72 2.78
N LYS A 307 19.26 -4.95 2.67
CA LYS A 307 18.85 -5.89 1.62
C LYS A 307 17.71 -6.78 2.11
N ARG A 308 16.66 -6.89 1.30
CA ARG A 308 15.42 -7.62 1.60
C ARG A 308 15.50 -9.06 1.10
N ASN A 309 16.02 -9.93 1.94
CA ASN A 309 16.27 -11.34 1.63
C ASN A 309 15.00 -12.19 1.76
N ALA A 310 14.61 -12.89 0.70
CA ALA A 310 13.48 -13.81 0.74
C ALA A 310 13.77 -15.01 1.64
N LEU A 311 12.82 -15.37 2.51
CA LEU A 311 12.92 -16.53 3.38
C LEU A 311 12.05 -17.68 2.85
N ARG A 312 12.50 -18.91 3.07
CA ARG A 312 11.77 -20.16 2.78
C ARG A 312 11.88 -21.11 3.97
N PHE A 313 10.86 -21.94 4.19
CA PHE A 313 10.89 -22.96 5.23
C PHE A 313 11.41 -24.30 4.67
N ASP A 314 12.48 -24.82 5.25
CA ASP A 314 13.00 -26.15 5.00
C ASP A 314 12.41 -27.12 6.04
N LYS A 315 11.36 -27.82 5.64
CA LYS A 315 10.65 -28.80 6.47
C LYS A 315 11.49 -30.03 6.83
N GLU A 316 12.49 -30.38 6.01
CA GLU A 316 13.34 -31.55 6.27
C GLU A 316 14.30 -31.30 7.44
N HIS A 317 14.81 -30.07 7.54
CA HIS A 317 15.79 -29.67 8.55
C HIS A 317 15.21 -28.82 9.68
N ASP A 318 13.93 -28.42 9.58
CA ASP A 318 13.25 -27.51 10.51
C ASP A 318 13.98 -26.16 10.64
N LEU A 319 14.33 -25.58 9.48
CA LEU A 319 15.10 -24.34 9.36
C LEU A 319 14.43 -23.37 8.40
N ILE A 320 14.69 -22.08 8.60
CA ILE A 320 14.28 -21.00 7.70
C ILE A 320 15.51 -20.57 6.90
N ARG A 321 15.50 -20.81 5.60
CA ARG A 321 16.63 -20.54 4.70
C ARG A 321 16.44 -19.26 3.91
N TYR A 322 17.55 -18.61 3.59
CA TYR A 322 17.57 -17.47 2.69
C TYR A 322 17.58 -18.00 1.25
N LEU A 323 16.67 -17.55 0.38
CA LEU A 323 16.46 -18.15 -0.94
C LEU A 323 17.72 -18.17 -1.84
N HIS A 324 18.60 -17.18 -1.69
CA HIS A 324 19.79 -16.98 -2.52
C HIS A 324 21.11 -17.02 -1.75
N SER A 325 21.14 -17.66 -0.57
CA SER A 325 22.39 -17.83 0.19
C SER A 325 22.36 -19.08 1.06
N ASP A 326 23.52 -19.51 1.54
CA ASP A 326 23.65 -20.65 2.47
C ASP A 326 23.27 -20.29 3.93
N LYS A 327 22.77 -19.08 4.18
CA LYS A 327 22.36 -18.64 5.51
C LYS A 327 21.01 -19.27 5.90
N THR A 328 20.93 -19.69 7.15
CA THR A 328 19.73 -20.26 7.79
C THR A 328 19.48 -19.60 9.13
N LEU A 329 18.22 -19.63 9.57
CA LEU A 329 17.77 -19.26 10.89
C LEU A 329 16.90 -20.38 11.45
N THR A 330 16.94 -20.57 12.74
CA THR A 330 15.93 -21.35 13.47
C THR A 330 14.67 -20.50 13.68
N LYS A 331 13.54 -21.16 13.93
CA LYS A 331 12.30 -20.47 14.32
C LYS A 331 12.51 -19.58 15.55
N GLU A 332 13.25 -20.05 16.56
CA GLU A 332 13.48 -19.29 17.80
C GLU A 332 14.33 -18.02 17.57
N GLU A 333 15.34 -18.09 16.70
CA GLU A 333 16.12 -16.90 16.32
C GLU A 333 15.23 -15.86 15.63
N LEU A 334 14.36 -16.29 14.72
CA LEU A 334 13.44 -15.37 14.04
C LEU A 334 12.37 -14.80 14.99
N LEU A 335 11.90 -15.58 15.96
CA LEU A 335 11.03 -15.09 17.02
C LEU A 335 11.74 -14.06 17.93
N SER A 336 13.04 -14.24 18.21
CA SER A 336 13.82 -13.22 18.91
C SER A 336 13.92 -11.94 18.08
N ILE A 337 14.20 -12.05 16.77
CA ILE A 337 14.21 -10.90 15.86
C ILE A 337 12.85 -10.19 15.87
N ALA A 338 11.73 -10.92 15.80
CA ALA A 338 10.40 -10.31 15.83
C ALA A 338 10.11 -9.54 17.14
N ARG A 339 10.70 -9.95 18.27
CA ARG A 339 10.51 -9.32 19.58
C ARG A 339 11.48 -8.16 19.83
N ASP A 340 12.73 -8.34 19.46
CA ASP A 340 13.84 -7.49 19.87
C ASP A 340 14.27 -6.51 18.78
N SER A 341 14.03 -6.84 17.50
CA SER A 341 14.43 -6.04 16.33
C SER A 341 13.45 -6.22 15.14
N PRO A 342 12.15 -5.97 15.33
CA PRO A 342 11.13 -6.20 14.31
C PRO A 342 11.34 -5.35 13.04
N GLU A 343 12.14 -4.29 13.10
CA GLU A 343 12.55 -3.51 11.93
C GLU A 343 13.25 -4.36 10.85
N GLN A 344 13.86 -5.48 11.25
CA GLN A 344 14.52 -6.44 10.36
C GLN A 344 13.55 -7.38 9.64
N LEU A 345 12.25 -7.35 9.93
CA LEU A 345 11.26 -8.21 9.27
C LEU A 345 10.39 -7.39 8.32
N SER A 346 10.27 -7.83 7.07
CA SER A 346 9.34 -7.23 6.11
C SER A 346 8.32 -8.27 5.66
N PRO A 347 7.01 -8.04 5.84
CA PRO A 347 6.00 -8.96 5.34
C PRO A 347 6.04 -9.09 3.81
N ASN A 348 5.71 -10.27 3.29
CA ASN A 348 5.46 -10.43 1.86
C ASN A 348 4.05 -9.91 1.48
N VAL A 349 3.67 -10.01 0.21
CA VAL A 349 2.40 -9.48 -0.30
C VAL A 349 1.16 -10.02 0.43
N LEU A 350 1.17 -11.28 0.88
CA LEU A 350 0.06 -11.92 1.60
C LEU A 350 0.02 -11.44 3.06
N MET A 351 1.17 -11.45 3.73
CA MET A 351 1.27 -11.02 5.13
C MET A 351 1.08 -9.50 5.30
N ARG A 352 1.42 -8.70 4.29
CA ARG A 352 1.33 -7.22 4.35
C ARG A 352 -0.11 -6.74 4.55
N SER A 353 -1.12 -7.49 4.08
CA SER A 353 -2.54 -7.18 4.34
C SER A 353 -2.89 -7.32 5.81
N VAL A 354 -2.44 -8.43 6.40
CA VAL A 354 -2.69 -8.75 7.79
C VAL A 354 -2.00 -7.72 8.68
N VAL A 355 -0.77 -7.34 8.37
CA VAL A 355 -0.01 -6.32 9.10
C VAL A 355 -0.69 -4.96 9.03
N GLN A 356 -1.17 -4.55 7.86
CA GLN A 356 -1.92 -3.31 7.69
C GLN A 356 -3.20 -3.31 8.55
N ASP A 357 -3.99 -4.37 8.50
CA ASP A 357 -5.28 -4.44 9.23
C ASP A 357 -5.08 -4.73 10.72
N TYR A 358 -3.92 -5.24 11.13
CA TYR A 358 -3.51 -5.27 12.52
C TYR A 358 -3.17 -3.85 13.02
N LEU A 359 -2.39 -3.08 12.24
CA LEU A 359 -2.00 -1.71 12.60
C LEU A 359 -3.18 -0.74 12.59
N PHE A 360 -4.19 -0.95 11.76
CA PHE A 360 -5.27 0.01 11.56
C PHE A 360 -6.65 -0.65 11.69
N PRO A 361 -7.64 0.06 12.25
CA PRO A 361 -9.03 -0.39 12.26
C PRO A 361 -9.65 -0.23 10.85
N THR A 362 -9.19 -1.03 9.88
CA THR A 362 -9.54 -0.93 8.47
C THR A 362 -10.98 -1.36 8.21
N ILE A 363 -11.82 -0.42 7.76
CA ILE A 363 -13.20 -0.73 7.34
C ILE A 363 -13.31 -1.05 5.85
N CYS A 364 -12.37 -0.54 5.05
CA CYS A 364 -12.34 -0.74 3.61
C CYS A 364 -10.93 -0.54 3.09
N TYR A 365 -10.52 -1.42 2.19
CA TYR A 365 -9.31 -1.26 1.39
C TYR A 365 -9.69 -1.07 -0.10
N TYR A 366 -9.16 -0.02 -0.72
CA TYR A 366 -9.30 0.23 -2.16
C TYR A 366 -8.17 -0.42 -2.96
N GLY A 367 -8.42 -1.66 -3.39
CA GLY A 367 -7.52 -2.43 -4.25
C GLY A 367 -7.86 -2.34 -5.74
N GLY A 368 -6.83 -2.45 -6.57
CA GLY A 368 -6.93 -2.74 -8.00
C GLY A 368 -7.25 -4.22 -8.26
N SER A 369 -7.31 -4.60 -9.54
CA SER A 369 -7.74 -5.94 -9.94
C SER A 369 -6.85 -7.06 -9.43
N ALA A 370 -5.53 -6.86 -9.44
CA ALA A 370 -4.57 -7.83 -8.89
C ALA A 370 -4.71 -7.97 -7.36
N GLU A 371 -4.95 -6.86 -6.65
CA GLU A 371 -5.11 -6.87 -5.20
C GLU A 371 -6.39 -7.56 -4.77
N ILE A 372 -7.49 -7.27 -5.46
CA ILE A 372 -8.74 -7.99 -5.28
C ILE A 372 -8.52 -9.49 -5.51
N ALA A 373 -7.76 -9.88 -6.54
CA ALA A 373 -7.50 -11.28 -6.82
C ALA A 373 -6.70 -11.98 -5.69
N TYR A 374 -5.58 -11.42 -5.24
CA TYR A 374 -4.82 -12.06 -4.16
C TYR A 374 -5.52 -11.97 -2.80
N PHE A 375 -6.42 -11.01 -2.55
CA PHE A 375 -7.20 -11.01 -1.31
C PHE A 375 -8.14 -12.22 -1.20
N ALA A 376 -8.60 -12.79 -2.32
CA ALA A 376 -9.34 -14.05 -2.26
C ALA A 376 -8.46 -15.22 -1.79
N GLN A 377 -7.16 -15.21 -2.13
CA GLN A 377 -6.21 -16.17 -1.59
C GLN A 377 -5.93 -15.90 -0.11
N ASN A 378 -5.85 -14.62 0.27
CA ASN A 378 -5.29 -14.22 1.56
C ASN A 378 -6.25 -14.33 2.75
N GLU A 379 -7.57 -14.44 2.55
CA GLU A 379 -8.53 -14.48 3.66
C GLU A 379 -8.25 -15.61 4.68
N VAL A 380 -7.72 -16.75 4.25
CA VAL A 380 -7.34 -17.84 5.16
C VAL A 380 -6.21 -17.47 6.12
N VAL A 381 -5.32 -16.56 5.71
CA VAL A 381 -4.18 -16.13 6.53
C VAL A 381 -4.67 -15.38 7.77
N TYR A 382 -5.73 -14.58 7.64
CA TYR A 382 -6.37 -13.92 8.77
C TYR A 382 -6.89 -14.96 9.78
N ASN A 383 -7.64 -15.97 9.30
CA ASN A 383 -8.21 -17.01 10.16
C ASN A 383 -7.16 -17.84 10.91
N THR A 384 -5.93 -17.98 10.36
CA THR A 384 -4.83 -18.68 11.04
C THR A 384 -4.15 -17.85 12.14
N LEU A 385 -4.48 -16.56 12.24
CA LEU A 385 -3.81 -15.58 13.13
C LEU A 385 -4.75 -14.90 14.12
N ASP A 386 -6.04 -15.21 14.05
CA ASP A 386 -7.11 -14.78 14.96
C ASP A 386 -7.02 -15.42 16.35
#